data_AF-R7LPT0-F1
#
_entry.id   AF-R7LPT0-F1
#
_cell.length_a   1.000
_cell.length_b   1.000
_cell.length_c   1.000
_cell.angle_alpha   90.00
_cell.angle_beta   90.00
_cell.angle_gamma   90.00
#
_symmetry.space_group_name_H-M   'P 1'
#
loop_
_entity.id
_entity.type
_entity.pdbx_description
1 polymer ?
#
loop_
_entity_poly.entity_id
_entity_poly.type
_entity_poly.pdbx_seq_one_letter_code
_entity_poly.pdbx_strand_id
1 'polypeptide(L)'
;MKKQVAKSQIFTKESLTRIQDKMRNCCIKSFNKVYEQDYQLKTKEKGRNQDIPVSQMQNYNKVKKQYEKNKKLLEQANKKTDLVNENGNNIKEIVSNLKPNLVNKKNYTISQEQVTTIKDYISKVEDTTKTMKKVNDLDVIIREYEKDLKEHHNEVRELNSTIREKNIEIRDLTQNLDIAKNTISKQQKEINILKPFKYLWNKLMKFIKNKVRYSKNETYKKFYEELKIDNILRQEDIDFIDNKNTKKRNYEL
;
A
#
# COMPACT_ATOMS: atom_id res chain seq x y z
N MET A 1 -5.77 21.18 37.72
CA MET A 1 -4.59 21.41 36.87
C MET A 1 -4.38 20.20 35.96
N LYS A 2 -4.50 20.35 34.63
CA LYS A 2 -4.16 19.27 33.69
C LYS A 2 -2.64 19.07 33.71
N LYS A 3 -2.17 17.88 34.13
CA LYS A 3 -0.75 17.52 34.06
C LYS A 3 -0.31 17.57 32.60
N GLN A 4 0.59 18.49 32.27
CA GLN A 4 1.23 18.54 30.97
C GLN A 4 2.22 17.38 30.90
N VAL A 5 1.98 16.43 29.99
CA VAL A 5 2.91 15.32 29.75
C VAL A 5 4.23 15.86 29.20
N ALA A 6 5.33 15.50 29.85
CA ALA A 6 6.67 15.86 29.40
C ALA A 6 6.89 15.32 27.98
N LYS A 7 7.35 16.18 27.05
CA LYS A 7 7.70 15.77 25.69
C LYS A 7 8.86 14.78 25.76
N SER A 8 8.59 13.49 25.61
CA SER A 8 9.64 12.47 25.63
C SER A 8 10.60 12.67 24.45
N GLN A 9 11.90 12.64 24.70
CA GLN A 9 12.93 12.64 23.64
C GLN A 9 12.92 11.35 22.78
N ILE A 10 12.09 10.36 23.17
CA ILE A 10 11.98 9.05 22.54
C ILE A 10 11.24 9.13 21.19
N PHE A 11 10.32 10.07 21.02
CA PHE A 11 9.49 10.22 19.81
C PHE A 11 9.73 11.56 19.11
N THR A 12 10.99 11.87 18.83
CA THR A 12 11.38 12.95 17.92
C THR A 12 11.39 12.44 16.48
N LYS A 13 11.41 13.35 15.50
CA LYS A 13 11.44 12.99 14.08
C LYS A 13 12.65 12.10 13.73
N GLU A 14 13.80 12.41 14.31
CA GLU A 14 15.04 11.66 14.12
C GLU A 14 14.98 10.29 14.80
N SER A 15 14.49 10.22 16.04
CA SER A 15 14.38 8.95 16.77
C SER A 15 13.37 8.02 16.11
N LEU A 16 12.23 8.53 15.64
CA LEU A 16 11.23 7.77 14.88
C LEU A 16 11.80 7.21 13.59
N THR A 17 12.57 8.02 12.84
CA THR A 17 13.22 7.54 11.60
C THR A 17 14.17 6.38 11.90
N ARG A 18 14.98 6.52 12.95
CA ARG A 18 15.93 5.50 13.40
C ARG A 18 15.24 4.22 13.87
N ILE A 19 14.16 4.35 14.63
CA ILE A 19 13.34 3.22 15.10
C ILE A 19 12.75 2.48 13.89
N GLN A 20 12.14 3.21 12.95
CA GLN A 20 11.55 2.63 11.74
C GLN A 20 12.59 1.88 10.89
N ASP A 21 13.80 2.43 10.73
CA ASP A 21 14.88 1.74 10.01
C ASP A 21 15.31 0.45 10.70
N LYS A 22 15.46 0.49 12.03
CA LYS A 22 15.81 -0.69 12.81
C LYS A 22 14.73 -1.78 12.72
N MET A 23 13.46 -1.39 12.77
CA MET A 23 12.33 -2.30 12.60
C MET A 23 12.32 -2.94 11.20
N ARG A 24 12.51 -2.16 10.13
CA ARG A 24 12.59 -2.71 8.75
C ARG A 24 13.69 -3.76 8.63
N ASN A 25 14.88 -3.48 9.18
CA ASN A 25 16.02 -4.40 9.17
C ASN A 25 15.73 -5.69 9.95
N CYS A 26 15.04 -5.61 11.09
CA CYS A 26 14.64 -6.81 11.84
C CYS A 26 13.59 -7.62 11.09
N CYS A 27 12.59 -6.97 10.48
CA CYS A 27 11.55 -7.65 9.73
C CYS A 27 12.10 -8.45 8.54
N ILE A 28 12.99 -7.86 7.71
CA ILE A 28 13.56 -8.58 6.56
C ILE A 28 14.42 -9.77 7.02
N LYS A 29 15.21 -9.60 8.09
CA LYS A 29 16.03 -10.68 8.66
C LYS A 29 15.16 -11.82 9.18
N SER A 30 14.08 -11.48 9.88
CA SER A 30 13.14 -12.47 10.39
C SER A 30 12.43 -13.22 9.25
N PHE A 31 11.99 -12.49 8.22
CA PHE A 31 11.36 -13.08 7.03
C PHE A 31 12.31 -14.04 6.31
N ASN A 32 13.52 -13.58 5.99
CA ASN A 32 14.56 -14.37 5.33
C ASN A 32 14.90 -15.64 6.12
N LYS A 33 14.92 -15.56 7.46
CA LYS A 33 15.15 -16.71 8.33
C LYS A 33 14.01 -17.74 8.29
N VAL A 34 12.75 -17.29 8.26
CA VAL A 34 11.58 -18.18 8.31
C VAL A 34 11.34 -18.88 6.98
N TYR A 35 11.60 -18.19 5.86
CA TYR A 35 11.31 -18.68 4.52
C TYR A 35 12.56 -19.10 3.73
N GLU A 36 13.73 -19.10 4.36
CA GLU A 36 15.03 -19.45 3.76
C GLU A 36 15.32 -18.66 2.47
N GLN A 37 15.10 -17.35 2.53
CA GLN A 37 15.29 -16.42 1.40
C GLN A 37 16.44 -15.45 1.68
N ASP A 38 16.96 -14.79 0.63
CA ASP A 38 17.98 -13.74 0.76
C ASP A 38 17.51 -12.40 0.14
N TYR A 39 16.32 -11.96 0.52
CA TYR A 39 15.81 -10.68 0.05
C TYR A 39 16.48 -9.50 0.76
N GLN A 40 16.85 -8.49 -0.04
CA GLN A 40 17.43 -7.25 0.45
C GLN A 40 16.37 -6.14 0.53
N LEU A 41 16.48 -5.26 1.53
CA LEU A 41 15.58 -4.11 1.64
C LEU A 41 15.82 -3.14 0.48
N LYS A 42 14.75 -2.83 -0.25
CA LYS A 42 14.76 -1.75 -1.23
C LYS A 42 15.18 -0.43 -0.56
N THR A 43 15.98 0.34 -1.28
CA THR A 43 16.39 1.69 -0.89
C THR A 43 15.17 2.57 -0.60
N LYS A 44 15.30 3.45 0.39
CA LYS A 44 14.22 4.38 0.73
C LYS A 44 14.12 5.44 -0.36
N GLU A 45 13.01 5.43 -1.08
CA GLU A 45 12.61 6.52 -1.96
C GLU A 45 11.68 7.46 -1.20
N LYS A 46 11.86 8.78 -1.37
CA LYS A 46 10.89 9.77 -0.87
C LYS A 46 9.53 9.50 -1.54
N GLY A 47 8.46 9.41 -0.76
CA GLY A 47 7.08 9.38 -1.27
C GLY A 47 6.37 8.03 -1.29
N ARG A 48 6.98 6.93 -0.80
CA ARG A 48 6.30 5.62 -0.82
C ARG A 48 4.98 5.55 -0.04
N ASN A 49 4.80 6.40 0.98
CA ASN A 49 3.61 6.46 1.86
C ASN A 49 3.11 7.91 2.12
N GLN A 50 3.47 8.88 1.27
CA GLN A 50 2.95 10.26 1.33
C GLN A 50 2.81 10.82 -0.08
N ASP A 51 1.74 11.58 -0.33
CA ASP A 51 1.59 12.36 -1.56
C ASP A 51 2.74 13.36 -1.67
N ILE A 52 3.73 13.04 -2.50
CA ILE A 52 4.81 13.96 -2.83
C ILE A 52 4.36 14.85 -3.99
N PRO A 53 4.56 16.18 -3.90
CA PRO A 53 4.38 17.06 -5.04
C PRO A 53 5.20 16.54 -6.23
N VAL A 54 4.63 16.63 -7.42
CA VAL A 54 5.25 16.16 -8.68
C VAL A 54 6.69 16.69 -8.86
N SER A 55 6.98 17.88 -8.34
CA SER A 55 8.32 18.50 -8.34
C SER A 55 9.38 17.73 -7.55
N GLN A 56 8.99 16.85 -6.62
CA GLN A 56 9.89 16.05 -5.78
C GLN A 56 9.98 14.58 -6.22
N MET A 57 9.19 14.17 -7.21
CA MET A 57 9.26 12.84 -7.84
C MET A 57 10.47 12.79 -8.78
N GLN A 58 11.62 12.30 -8.29
CA GLN A 58 12.87 12.26 -9.07
C GLN A 58 12.72 11.50 -10.39
N ASN A 59 12.00 10.37 -10.39
CA ASN A 59 11.78 9.57 -11.60
C ASN A 59 10.86 10.30 -12.59
N TYR A 60 9.72 10.84 -12.13
CA TYR A 60 8.83 11.62 -12.99
C TYR A 60 9.52 12.84 -13.61
N ASN A 61 10.32 13.58 -12.84
CA ASN A 61 11.05 14.73 -13.36
C ASN A 61 12.09 14.34 -14.40
N LYS A 62 12.76 13.19 -14.26
CA LYS A 62 13.69 12.67 -15.27
C LYS A 62 12.94 12.36 -16.57
N VAL A 63 11.82 11.65 -16.48
CA VAL A 63 10.98 11.31 -17.64
C VAL A 63 10.44 12.58 -18.32
N LYS A 64 9.88 13.53 -17.55
CA LYS A 64 9.39 14.81 -18.07
C LYS A 64 10.49 15.62 -18.78
N LYS A 65 11.69 15.70 -18.19
CA LYS A 65 12.83 16.37 -18.82
C LYS A 65 13.25 15.69 -20.12
N GLN A 66 13.23 14.36 -20.16
CA GLN A 66 13.56 13.60 -21.36
C GLN A 66 12.52 13.80 -22.46
N TYR A 67 11.23 13.75 -22.12
CA TYR A 67 10.13 14.04 -23.02
C TYR A 67 10.25 15.43 -23.67
N GLU A 68 10.50 16.47 -22.87
CA GLU A 68 10.66 17.85 -23.38
C GLU A 68 11.86 17.98 -24.32
N LYS A 69 12.98 17.30 -24.03
CA LYS A 69 14.14 17.27 -24.94
C LYS A 69 13.79 16.59 -26.26
N ASN A 70 13.11 15.46 -26.20
CA ASN A 70 12.73 14.68 -27.37
C ASN A 70 11.74 15.46 -28.25
N LYS A 71 10.76 16.14 -27.64
CA LYS A 71 9.82 17.02 -28.35
C LYS A 71 10.54 18.12 -29.12
N LYS A 72 11.50 18.79 -28.51
CA LYS A 72 12.31 19.84 -29.17
C LYS A 72 13.13 19.28 -30.34
N LEU A 73 13.70 18.09 -30.19
CA LEU A 73 14.43 17.42 -31.29
C LEU A 73 13.50 17.13 -32.47
N LEU A 74 12.28 16.67 -32.20
CA LEU A 74 11.28 16.37 -33.23
C LEU A 74 10.86 17.65 -33.99
N GLU A 75 10.59 18.74 -33.27
CA GLU A 75 10.26 20.04 -33.87
C GLU A 75 11.40 20.57 -34.76
N GLN A 76 12.66 20.40 -34.34
CA GLN A 76 13.83 20.79 -35.14
C GLN A 76 14.00 19.93 -36.39
N ALA A 77 13.78 18.61 -36.27
CA ALA A 77 13.86 17.69 -37.40
C ALA A 77 12.81 18.02 -38.48
N ASN A 78 11.57 18.34 -38.05
CA ASN A 78 10.50 18.75 -38.97
C ASN A 78 10.89 20.02 -39.73
N LYS A 79 11.33 21.08 -39.03
CA LYS A 79 11.78 22.34 -39.67
C LYS A 79 12.91 22.14 -40.68
N LYS A 80 13.90 21.29 -40.36
CA LYS A 80 15.00 20.97 -41.30
C LYS A 80 14.49 20.20 -42.52
N THR A 81 13.55 19.29 -42.31
CA THR A 81 12.92 18.51 -43.39
C THR A 81 12.13 19.42 -44.34
N ASP A 82 11.38 20.38 -43.81
CA ASP A 82 10.65 21.37 -44.62
C ASP A 82 11.61 22.21 -45.48
N LEU A 83 12.71 22.69 -44.88
CA LEU A 83 13.76 23.43 -45.61
C LEU A 83 14.43 22.59 -46.71
N VAL A 84 14.64 21.29 -46.48
CA VAL A 84 15.16 20.38 -47.51
C VAL A 84 14.13 20.20 -48.62
N ASN A 85 12.84 20.06 -48.31
CA ASN A 85 11.79 19.93 -49.33
C ASN A 85 11.70 21.20 -50.21
N GLU A 86 11.70 22.39 -49.59
CA GLU A 86 11.69 23.66 -50.31
C GLU A 86 12.93 23.83 -51.20
N ASN A 87 14.13 23.60 -50.66
CA ASN A 87 15.36 23.70 -51.45
C ASN A 87 15.43 22.62 -52.55
N GLY A 88 14.84 21.44 -52.32
CA GLY A 88 14.73 20.38 -53.32
C GLY A 88 13.90 20.81 -54.53
N ASN A 89 12.82 21.57 -54.32
CA ASN A 89 12.04 22.15 -55.41
C ASN A 89 12.85 23.16 -56.23
N ASN A 90 13.68 23.99 -55.57
CA ASN A 90 14.57 24.93 -56.26
C ASN A 90 15.63 24.18 -57.10
N ILE A 91 16.22 23.10 -56.58
CA ILE A 91 17.15 22.25 -57.36
C ILE A 91 16.44 21.60 -58.55
N LYS A 92 15.20 21.12 -58.37
CA LYS A 92 14.41 20.54 -59.46
C LYS A 92 14.16 21.56 -60.58
N GLU A 93 13.90 22.82 -60.24
CA GLU A 93 13.75 23.91 -61.21
C GLU A 93 15.06 24.23 -61.93
N ILE A 94 16.19 24.32 -61.20
CA ILE A 94 17.53 24.49 -61.79
C ILE A 94 17.84 23.38 -62.80
N VAL A 95 17.58 22.12 -62.44
CA VAL A 95 17.82 20.95 -63.29
C VAL A 95 16.90 20.94 -64.52
N SER A 96 15.65 21.36 -64.37
CA SER A 96 14.67 21.41 -65.48
C SER A 96 14.99 22.51 -66.49
N ASN A 97 15.63 23.60 -66.05
CA ASN A 97 15.94 24.77 -66.87
C ASN A 97 17.40 24.79 -67.38
N LEU A 98 18.12 23.66 -67.31
CA LEU A 98 19.50 23.55 -67.81
C LEU A 98 19.58 23.76 -69.32
N LYS A 99 20.48 24.64 -69.76
CA LYS A 99 20.69 24.93 -71.18
C LYS A 99 21.78 24.03 -71.77
N PRO A 100 21.55 23.42 -72.96
CA PRO A 100 22.57 22.64 -73.64
C PRO A 100 23.71 23.56 -74.12
N ASN A 101 24.91 23.01 -74.13
CA ASN A 101 26.13 23.72 -74.54
C ASN A 101 26.12 23.95 -76.06
N LEU A 102 26.55 25.15 -76.48
CA LEU A 102 26.63 25.59 -77.87
C LEU A 102 27.47 24.65 -78.75
N VAL A 103 28.52 24.03 -78.19
CA VAL A 103 29.48 23.21 -78.95
C VAL A 103 29.09 21.73 -78.99
N ASN A 104 28.43 21.23 -77.93
CA ASN A 104 27.99 19.83 -77.85
C ASN A 104 26.62 19.78 -77.19
N LYS A 105 25.57 19.52 -77.99
CA LYS A 105 24.18 19.45 -77.53
C LYS A 105 23.92 18.34 -76.50
N LYS A 106 24.84 17.39 -76.32
CA LYS A 106 24.76 16.35 -75.27
C LYS A 106 25.28 16.83 -73.90
N ASN A 107 25.96 17.97 -73.85
CA ASN A 107 26.52 18.53 -72.62
C ASN A 107 25.67 19.72 -72.18
N TYR A 108 25.46 19.88 -70.87
CA TYR A 108 24.74 21.01 -70.29
C TYR A 108 25.69 21.94 -69.54
N THR A 109 25.34 23.22 -69.51
CA THR A 109 26.11 24.26 -68.80
C THR A 109 25.37 24.68 -67.55
N ILE A 110 26.09 24.71 -66.43
CA ILE A 110 25.59 25.12 -65.11
C ILE A 110 26.41 26.33 -64.66
N SER A 111 25.76 27.33 -64.08
CA SER A 111 26.46 28.50 -63.53
C SER A 111 27.16 28.15 -62.21
N GLN A 112 28.22 28.87 -61.87
CA GLN A 112 28.93 28.65 -60.61
C GLN A 112 28.01 28.86 -59.39
N GLU A 113 27.06 29.80 -59.47
CA GLU A 113 26.03 30.02 -58.46
C GLU A 113 25.14 28.79 -58.27
N GLN A 114 24.66 28.19 -59.36
CA GLN A 114 23.87 26.95 -59.31
C GLN A 114 24.69 25.79 -58.71
N VAL A 115 25.98 25.68 -59.01
CA VAL A 115 26.88 24.69 -58.36
C VAL A 115 26.94 24.93 -56.84
N THR A 116 27.07 26.18 -56.40
CA THR A 116 27.08 26.50 -54.96
C THR A 116 25.76 26.18 -54.28
N THR A 117 24.62 26.47 -54.92
CA THR A 117 23.28 26.13 -54.41
C THR A 117 23.09 24.61 -54.29
N ILE A 118 23.56 23.84 -55.28
CA ILE A 118 23.50 22.37 -55.24
C ILE A 118 24.36 21.82 -54.09
N LYS A 119 25.57 22.35 -53.88
CA LYS A 119 26.45 21.92 -52.77
C LYS A 119 25.84 22.25 -51.40
N ASP A 120 25.23 23.42 -51.26
CA ASP A 120 24.53 23.82 -50.03
C ASP A 120 23.32 22.90 -49.76
N TYR A 121 22.55 22.56 -50.80
CA TYR A 121 21.47 21.59 -50.70
C TYR A 121 21.94 20.21 -50.23
N ILE A 122 22.99 19.65 -50.86
CA ILE A 122 23.58 18.36 -50.46
C ILE A 122 24.00 18.40 -48.98
N SER A 123 24.64 19.49 -48.54
CA SER A 123 25.05 19.65 -47.13
C SER A 123 23.85 19.67 -46.17
N LYS A 124 22.77 20.37 -46.55
CA LYS A 124 21.50 20.40 -45.78
C LYS A 124 20.82 19.03 -45.73
N VAL A 125 20.86 18.26 -46.82
CA VAL A 125 20.32 16.88 -46.87
C VAL A 125 21.11 15.96 -45.94
N GLU A 126 22.44 16.03 -45.93
CA GLU A 126 23.27 15.24 -45.02
C GLU A 126 23.00 15.55 -43.54
N ASP A 127 22.89 16.83 -43.18
CA ASP A 127 22.59 17.27 -41.81
C ASP A 127 21.17 16.85 -41.37
N THR A 128 20.19 16.94 -42.28
CA THR A 128 18.82 16.48 -42.02
C THR A 128 18.77 14.97 -41.84
N THR A 129 19.50 14.21 -42.67
CA THR A 129 19.60 12.74 -42.55
C THR A 129 20.20 12.32 -41.20
N LYS A 130 21.24 13.01 -40.73
CA LYS A 130 21.81 12.78 -39.38
C LYS A 130 20.81 13.10 -38.27
N THR A 131 20.01 14.15 -38.44
CA THR A 131 18.95 14.54 -37.48
C THR A 131 17.82 13.50 -37.45
N MET A 132 17.39 12.99 -38.60
CA MET A 132 16.37 11.93 -38.69
C MET A 132 16.80 10.62 -38.04
N LYS A 133 18.07 10.22 -38.15
CA LYS A 133 18.58 9.03 -37.41
C LYS A 133 18.37 9.14 -35.91
N LYS A 134 18.60 10.32 -35.32
CA LYS A 134 18.33 10.56 -33.89
C LYS A 134 16.84 10.49 -33.54
N VAL A 135 15.95 10.86 -34.47
CA VAL A 135 14.49 10.73 -34.29
C VAL A 135 14.05 9.27 -34.33
N ASN A 136 14.68 8.43 -35.15
CA ASN A 136 14.39 6.99 -35.16
C ASN A 136 14.72 6.31 -33.82
N ASP A 137 15.77 6.76 -33.14
CA ASP A 137 16.07 6.30 -31.77
C ASP A 137 14.99 6.75 -30.75
N LEU A 138 14.33 7.90 -30.99
CA LEU A 138 13.19 8.35 -30.17
C LEU A 138 11.98 7.43 -30.32
N ASP A 139 11.75 6.88 -31.51
CA ASP A 139 10.64 5.96 -31.77
C ASP A 139 10.77 4.65 -30.97
N VAL A 140 12.00 4.14 -30.82
CA VAL A 140 12.27 2.98 -29.94
C VAL A 140 11.96 3.33 -28.48
N ILE A 141 12.44 4.48 -28.01
CA ILE A 141 12.22 4.95 -26.63
C ILE A 141 10.71 5.15 -26.35
N ILE A 142 9.96 5.70 -27.30
CA ILE A 142 8.50 5.92 -27.16
C ILE A 142 7.76 4.59 -27.04
N ARG A 143 8.12 3.59 -27.86
CA ARG A 143 7.52 2.25 -27.78
C ARG A 143 7.78 1.57 -26.44
N GLU A 144 8.98 1.72 -25.88
CA GLU A 144 9.30 1.22 -24.53
C GLU A 144 8.47 1.94 -23.47
N TYR A 145 8.34 3.27 -23.54
CA TYR A 145 7.49 4.02 -22.61
C TYR A 145 6.00 3.64 -22.70
N GLU A 146 5.48 3.41 -23.91
CA GLU A 146 4.10 2.99 -24.11
C GLU A 146 3.84 1.60 -23.49
N LYS A 147 4.82 0.69 -23.64
CA LYS A 147 4.79 -0.62 -22.99
C LYS A 147 4.78 -0.47 -21.46
N ASP A 148 5.71 0.29 -20.89
CA ASP A 148 5.78 0.54 -19.43
C ASP A 148 4.47 1.15 -18.90
N LEU A 149 3.89 2.12 -19.61
CA LEU A 149 2.61 2.73 -19.23
C LEU A 149 1.47 1.72 -19.23
N LYS A 150 1.44 0.82 -20.21
CA LYS A 150 0.43 -0.24 -20.30
C LYS A 150 0.59 -1.27 -19.18
N GLU A 151 1.82 -1.66 -18.85
CA GLU A 151 2.11 -2.54 -17.72
C GLU A 151 1.68 -1.91 -16.40
N HIS A 152 2.08 -0.65 -16.15
CA HIS A 152 1.64 0.08 -14.96
C HIS A 152 0.12 0.25 -14.88
N HIS A 153 -0.56 0.50 -16.00
CA HIS A 153 -2.02 0.58 -16.01
C HIS A 153 -2.67 -0.73 -15.57
N ASN A 154 -2.14 -1.87 -16.01
CA ASN A 154 -2.61 -3.19 -15.61
C ASN A 154 -2.36 -3.44 -14.12
N GLU A 155 -1.16 -3.12 -13.60
CA GLU A 155 -0.85 -3.22 -12.17
C GLU A 155 -1.83 -2.39 -11.31
N VAL A 156 -2.11 -1.15 -11.73
CA VAL A 156 -3.07 -0.28 -11.04
C VAL A 156 -4.48 -0.89 -11.06
N ARG A 157 -4.88 -1.52 -12.15
CA ARG A 157 -6.18 -2.20 -12.26
C ARG A 157 -6.28 -3.40 -11.30
N GLU A 158 -5.24 -4.22 -11.24
CA GLU A 158 -5.18 -5.39 -10.33
C GLU A 158 -5.20 -4.97 -8.86
N LEU A 159 -4.40 -3.94 -8.50
CA LEU A 159 -4.40 -3.36 -7.16
C LEU A 159 -5.78 -2.83 -6.78
N ASN A 160 -6.47 -2.15 -7.70
CA ASN A 160 -7.84 -1.67 -7.45
C ASN A 160 -8.85 -2.81 -7.24
N SER A 161 -8.72 -3.94 -7.96
CA SER A 161 -9.56 -5.12 -7.70
C SER A 161 -9.32 -5.68 -6.31
N THR A 162 -8.04 -5.87 -5.95
CA THR A 162 -7.64 -6.38 -4.63
C THR A 162 -8.16 -5.50 -3.49
N ILE A 163 -8.07 -4.17 -3.64
CA ILE A 163 -8.61 -3.21 -2.65
C ILE A 163 -10.12 -3.37 -2.50
N ARG A 164 -10.86 -3.55 -3.60
CA ARG A 164 -12.32 -3.74 -3.55
C ARG A 164 -12.68 -5.02 -2.80
N GLU A 165 -12.00 -6.12 -3.09
CA GLU A 165 -12.20 -7.41 -2.42
C GLU A 165 -11.93 -7.29 -0.92
N LYS A 166 -10.80 -6.67 -0.53
CA LYS A 166 -10.46 -6.43 0.88
C LYS A 166 -11.47 -5.52 1.59
N ASN A 167 -12.03 -4.53 0.91
CA ASN A 167 -13.07 -3.69 1.49
C ASN A 167 -14.39 -4.44 1.72
N ILE A 168 -14.71 -5.44 0.90
CA ILE A 168 -15.87 -6.33 1.12
C ILE A 168 -15.59 -7.20 2.35
N GLU A 169 -14.43 -7.84 2.42
CA GLU A 169 -14.03 -8.69 3.56
C GLU A 169 -14.08 -7.91 4.89
N ILE A 170 -13.55 -6.68 4.91
CA ILE A 170 -13.60 -5.80 6.09
C ILE A 170 -15.05 -5.49 6.51
N ARG A 171 -15.95 -5.27 5.55
CA ARG A 171 -17.36 -4.97 5.83
C ARG A 171 -18.06 -6.16 6.48
N ASP A 172 -17.84 -7.36 5.95
CA ASP A 172 -18.44 -8.59 6.48
C ASP A 172 -17.91 -8.88 7.89
N LEU A 173 -16.60 -8.75 8.11
CA LEU A 173 -16.00 -8.88 9.44
C LEU A 173 -16.56 -7.85 10.43
N THR A 174 -16.80 -6.61 9.97
CA THR A 174 -17.39 -5.55 10.80
C THR A 174 -18.83 -5.90 11.23
N GLN A 175 -19.64 -6.45 10.31
CA GLN A 175 -20.98 -6.92 10.65
C GLN A 175 -20.96 -8.06 11.66
N ASN A 176 -20.09 -9.06 11.43
CA ASN A 176 -19.94 -10.19 12.35
C ASN A 176 -19.52 -9.73 13.76
N LEU A 177 -18.63 -8.74 13.85
CA LEU A 177 -18.20 -8.15 15.10
C LEU A 177 -19.36 -7.46 15.83
N ASP A 178 -20.20 -6.71 15.12
CA ASP A 178 -21.38 -6.08 15.72
C ASP A 178 -22.38 -7.10 16.27
N ILE A 179 -22.64 -8.18 15.52
CA ILE A 179 -23.48 -9.29 15.98
C ILE A 179 -22.89 -9.92 17.25
N ALA A 180 -21.59 -10.22 17.26
CA ALA A 180 -20.92 -10.79 18.42
C ALA A 180 -21.01 -9.86 19.64
N LYS A 181 -20.79 -8.55 19.45
CA LYS A 181 -20.89 -7.54 20.50
C LYS A 181 -22.31 -7.45 21.07
N ASN A 182 -23.33 -7.50 20.22
CA ASN A 182 -24.73 -7.50 20.65
C ASN A 182 -25.08 -8.76 21.45
N THR A 183 -24.59 -9.93 21.02
CA THR A 183 -24.76 -11.20 21.75
C THR A 183 -24.10 -11.16 23.12
N ILE A 184 -22.84 -10.70 23.20
CA ILE A 184 -22.13 -10.54 24.49
C ILE A 184 -22.89 -9.57 25.40
N SER A 185 -23.41 -8.47 24.85
CA SER A 185 -24.20 -7.51 25.64
C SER A 185 -25.46 -8.15 26.25
N LYS A 186 -26.17 -8.99 25.48
CA LYS A 186 -27.35 -9.73 25.98
C LYS A 186 -26.95 -10.71 27.07
N GLN A 187 -25.95 -11.55 26.84
CA GLN A 187 -25.43 -12.50 27.83
C GLN A 187 -24.98 -11.80 29.12
N GLN A 188 -24.30 -10.65 29.00
CA GLN A 188 -23.87 -9.89 30.17
C GLN A 188 -25.04 -9.37 31.01
N LYS A 189 -26.16 -8.99 30.37
CA LYS A 189 -27.38 -8.59 31.08
C LYS A 189 -28.00 -9.78 31.82
N GLU A 190 -28.10 -10.94 31.19
CA GLU A 190 -28.60 -12.17 31.82
C GLU A 190 -27.75 -12.58 33.01
N ILE A 191 -26.42 -12.59 32.85
CA ILE A 191 -25.47 -12.86 33.94
C ILE A 191 -25.66 -11.86 35.10
N ASN A 192 -25.88 -10.57 34.79
CA ASN A 192 -26.11 -9.56 35.83
C ASN A 192 -27.40 -9.81 36.63
N ILE A 193 -28.45 -10.37 36.01
CA ILE A 193 -29.69 -10.77 36.71
C ILE A 193 -29.43 -11.96 37.64
N LEU A 194 -28.53 -12.88 37.29
CA LEU A 194 -28.21 -14.05 38.11
C LEU A 194 -27.26 -13.75 39.28
N LYS A 195 -26.49 -12.64 39.23
CA LYS A 195 -25.54 -12.25 40.28
C LYS A 195 -26.17 -12.13 41.69
N PRO A 196 -27.32 -11.46 41.88
CA PRO A 196 -28.00 -11.40 43.19
C PRO A 196 -28.41 -12.78 43.72
N PHE A 197 -28.93 -13.67 42.87
CA PHE A 197 -29.30 -15.03 43.27
C PHE A 197 -28.08 -15.82 43.74
N LYS A 198 -26.96 -15.74 43.02
CA LYS A 198 -25.68 -16.34 43.44
C LYS A 198 -25.21 -15.79 44.78
N TYR A 199 -25.32 -14.48 45.01
CA TYR A 199 -24.98 -13.86 46.30
C TYR A 199 -25.88 -14.35 47.44
N LEU A 200 -27.19 -14.41 47.20
CA LEU A 200 -28.16 -14.90 48.17
C LEU A 200 -27.92 -16.37 48.52
N TRP A 201 -27.70 -17.22 47.51
CA TRP A 201 -27.37 -18.63 47.68
C TRP A 201 -26.11 -18.81 48.53
N ASN A 202 -25.06 -18.03 48.27
CA ASN A 202 -23.84 -18.05 49.08
C ASN A 202 -24.08 -17.64 50.54
N LYS A 203 -24.96 -16.67 50.78
CA LYS A 203 -25.34 -16.25 52.14
C LYS A 203 -26.13 -17.36 52.85
N LEU A 204 -27.07 -18.01 52.14
CA LEU A 204 -27.83 -19.15 52.64
C LEU A 204 -26.91 -20.31 53.02
N MET A 205 -25.98 -20.70 52.14
CA MET A 205 -25.04 -21.80 52.41
C MET A 205 -24.14 -21.52 53.62
N LYS A 206 -23.69 -20.27 53.81
CA LYS A 206 -22.95 -19.86 55.02
C LYS A 206 -23.81 -19.95 56.27
N PHE A 207 -25.07 -19.53 56.19
CA PHE A 207 -26.01 -19.62 57.30
C PHE A 207 -26.24 -21.08 57.71
N ILE A 208 -26.56 -21.96 56.75
CA ILE A 208 -26.76 -23.40 56.98
C ILE A 208 -25.50 -24.00 57.59
N LYS A 209 -24.31 -23.75 57.02
CA LYS A 209 -23.03 -24.22 57.58
C LYS A 209 -22.87 -23.84 59.05
N ASN A 210 -23.11 -22.58 59.40
CA ASN A 210 -22.97 -22.11 60.77
C ASN A 210 -24.00 -22.76 61.71
N LYS A 211 -25.26 -22.93 61.26
CA LYS A 211 -26.31 -23.53 62.08
C LYS A 211 -26.11 -25.03 62.29
N VAL A 212 -25.80 -25.78 61.24
CA VAL A 212 -25.54 -27.22 61.30
C VAL A 212 -24.37 -27.54 62.26
N ARG A 213 -23.33 -26.70 62.27
CA ARG A 213 -22.11 -26.94 63.06
C ARG A 213 -22.16 -26.48 64.51
N TYR A 214 -22.73 -25.29 64.75
CA TYR A 214 -22.59 -24.62 66.03
C TYR A 214 -23.91 -24.51 66.80
N SER A 215 -25.05 -24.79 66.17
CA SER A 215 -26.33 -24.76 66.88
C SER A 215 -26.51 -26.04 67.71
N LYS A 216 -27.04 -25.86 68.92
CA LYS A 216 -27.51 -26.97 69.77
C LYS A 216 -28.86 -27.54 69.30
N ASN A 217 -29.53 -26.87 68.37
CA ASN A 217 -30.83 -27.30 67.86
C ASN A 217 -30.66 -28.29 66.70
N GLU A 218 -31.05 -29.54 66.93
CA GLU A 218 -30.89 -30.65 65.99
C GLU A 218 -31.76 -30.51 64.74
N THR A 219 -32.81 -29.67 64.77
CA THR A 219 -33.70 -29.43 63.62
C THR A 219 -32.95 -28.90 62.41
N TYR A 220 -31.90 -28.09 62.59
CA TYR A 220 -31.08 -27.60 61.47
C TYR A 220 -30.26 -28.69 60.79
N LYS A 221 -29.85 -29.73 61.54
CA LYS A 221 -29.13 -30.87 60.96
C LYS A 221 -30.08 -31.79 60.20
N LYS A 222 -31.28 -32.03 60.73
CA LYS A 222 -32.34 -32.78 60.03
C LYS A 222 -32.71 -32.11 58.71
N PHE A 223 -32.95 -30.80 58.74
CA PHE A 223 -33.23 -30.01 57.54
C PHE A 223 -32.08 -30.09 56.53
N TYR A 224 -30.82 -30.05 56.96
CA TYR A 224 -29.68 -30.20 56.06
C TYR A 224 -29.61 -31.59 55.40
N GLU A 225 -29.87 -32.66 56.15
CA GLU A 225 -29.90 -34.01 55.59
C GLU A 225 -31.07 -34.20 54.61
N GLU A 226 -32.25 -33.62 54.89
CA GLU A 226 -33.37 -33.58 53.94
C GLU A 226 -32.96 -32.87 52.64
N LEU A 227 -32.31 -31.70 52.72
CA LEU A 227 -31.82 -30.99 51.54
C LEU A 227 -30.81 -31.79 50.71
N LYS A 228 -30.06 -32.72 51.32
CA LYS A 228 -29.17 -33.65 50.60
C LYS A 228 -29.97 -34.76 49.92
N ILE A 229 -30.87 -35.40 50.65
CA ILE A 229 -31.69 -36.51 50.16
C ILE A 229 -32.52 -36.06 48.95
N ASP A 230 -33.08 -34.84 49.02
CA ASP A 230 -33.90 -34.25 47.95
C ASP A 230 -33.06 -33.71 46.77
N ASN A 231 -31.73 -33.90 46.78
CA ASN A 231 -30.81 -33.40 45.76
C ASN A 231 -30.91 -31.88 45.48
N ILE A 232 -31.31 -31.10 46.50
CA ILE A 232 -31.39 -29.63 46.41
C ILE A 232 -29.98 -29.03 46.46
N LEU A 233 -29.06 -29.68 47.18
CA LEU A 233 -27.67 -29.24 47.32
C LEU A 233 -26.78 -29.91 46.29
N ARG A 234 -25.94 -29.11 45.61
CA ARG A 234 -24.88 -29.62 44.75
C ARG A 234 -23.76 -30.23 45.61
N GLN A 235 -22.97 -31.13 45.04
CA GLN A 235 -21.83 -31.73 45.75
C GLN A 235 -20.89 -30.66 46.33
N GLU A 236 -20.61 -29.59 45.59
CA GLU A 236 -19.80 -28.46 46.07
C GLU A 236 -20.40 -27.75 47.29
N ASP A 237 -21.74 -27.69 47.39
CA ASP A 237 -22.51 -27.13 48.52
C ASP A 237 -22.38 -27.99 49.77
N ILE A 238 -22.49 -29.31 49.59
CA ILE A 238 -22.26 -30.31 50.64
C ILE A 238 -20.82 -30.23 51.14
N ASP A 239 -19.85 -30.30 50.23
CA ASP A 239 -18.42 -30.23 50.55
C ASP A 239 -18.07 -28.95 51.32
N PHE A 240 -18.65 -27.82 50.94
CA PHE A 240 -18.45 -26.56 51.66
C PHE A 240 -19.00 -26.57 53.07
N ILE A 241 -20.21 -27.12 53.27
CA ILE A 241 -20.85 -27.20 54.57
C ILE A 241 -20.09 -28.19 55.47
N ASP A 242 -19.64 -29.32 54.93
CA ASP A 242 -18.98 -30.42 55.64
C ASP A 242 -17.47 -30.17 55.89
N ASN A 243 -16.83 -29.28 55.12
CA ASN A 243 -15.43 -28.90 55.34
C ASN A 243 -15.22 -28.02 56.59
N LYS A 244 -14.36 -28.48 57.51
CA LYS A 244 -14.02 -27.83 58.79
C LYS A 244 -13.21 -26.54 58.66
N ASN A 245 -12.50 -26.33 57.56
CA ASN A 245 -11.68 -25.14 57.34
C ASN A 245 -12.46 -24.05 56.57
N THR A 246 -12.26 -22.78 56.96
CA THR A 246 -12.82 -21.58 56.32
C THR A 246 -12.08 -21.20 55.04
N LYS A 247 -11.87 -22.15 54.10
CA LYS A 247 -11.42 -21.74 52.77
C LYS A 247 -12.54 -20.90 52.12
N LYS A 248 -12.19 -19.69 51.69
CA LYS A 248 -13.11 -18.79 50.98
C LYS A 248 -13.59 -19.51 49.71
N ARG A 249 -14.92 -19.58 49.55
CA ARG A 249 -15.53 -19.94 48.26
C ARG A 249 -15.23 -18.83 47.25
N ASN A 250 -14.37 -19.12 46.28
CA ASN A 250 -14.27 -18.34 45.07
C ASN A 250 -15.18 -18.98 44.04
N TYR A 251 -16.40 -18.48 43.93
CA TYR A 251 -17.20 -18.77 42.75
C TYR A 251 -16.87 -17.70 41.72
N GLU A 252 -15.93 -17.99 40.82
CA GLU A 252 -15.75 -17.17 39.62
C GLU A 252 -17.07 -17.13 38.81
N LEU A 253 -17.29 -16.01 38.12
CA LEU A 253 -18.45 -15.76 37.27
C LEU A 253 -18.33 -16.52 35.96
#